data_AF-A0A1X9XQL2-F1
#
_entry.id   AF-A0A1X9XQL2-F1
#
_cell.length_a   1.000
_cell.length_b   1.000
_cell.length_c   1.000
_cell.angle_alpha   90.00
_cell.angle_beta   90.00
_cell.angle_gamma   90.00
#
_symmetry.space_group_name_H-M   'P 1'
#
loop_
_entity.id
_entity.type
_entity.pdbx_description
1 polymer ?
#
loop_
_entity_poly.entity_id
_entity_poly.type
_entity_poly.pdbx_seq_one_letter_code
_entity_poly.pdbx_strand_id
1 'polypeptide(L)'
;NAKETGHVLMVNYEDIRNLKVTDIEAERFLHDGGFDSTGRYFLVAANARDRIAVIDTKEDRLVTLIETGVKPHPGRGANFVHP
;
A
#
# COMPACT_ATOMS: atom_id res chain seq x y z
N ASN A 1 -4.90 -14.23 5.50
CA ASN A 1 -4.98 -13.25 4.39
C ASN A 1 -4.03 -12.10 4.73
N ALA A 2 -3.30 -11.57 3.75
CA ALA A 2 -2.28 -10.52 3.99
C ALA A 2 -2.87 -9.23 4.60
N LYS A 3 -4.19 -9.00 4.40
CA LYS A 3 -4.93 -7.85 4.93
C LYS A 3 -5.02 -7.84 6.46
N GLU A 4 -5.27 -8.98 7.08
CA GLU A 4 -5.51 -9.16 8.51
C GLU A 4 -4.20 -9.17 9.30
N THR A 5 -3.12 -9.64 8.66
CA THR A 5 -1.76 -9.59 9.20
C THR A 5 -1.13 -8.22 9.01
N GLY A 6 -1.56 -7.44 8.00
CA GLY A 6 -1.05 -6.09 7.75
C GLY A 6 0.20 -6.05 6.87
N HIS A 7 0.30 -7.00 5.94
CA HIS A 7 1.45 -7.16 5.05
C HIS A 7 1.10 -6.77 3.61
N VAL A 8 2.04 -6.13 2.92
CA VAL A 8 2.00 -5.89 1.48
C VAL A 8 3.01 -6.82 0.82
N LEU A 9 2.54 -7.62 -0.14
CA LEU A 9 3.40 -8.55 -0.89
C LEU A 9 3.74 -7.96 -2.25
N MET A 10 5.02 -7.66 -2.47
CA MET A 10 5.56 -7.34 -3.79
C MET A 10 5.95 -8.64 -4.48
N VAL A 11 5.18 -9.05 -5.49
CA VAL A 11 5.36 -10.33 -6.18
C VAL A 11 5.98 -10.08 -7.56
N ASN A 12 7.23 -10.51 -7.75
CA ASN A 12 7.84 -10.53 -9.07
C ASN A 12 7.36 -11.77 -9.85
N TYR A 13 6.66 -11.53 -10.95
CA TYR A 13 6.06 -12.55 -11.81
C TYR A 13 6.83 -12.80 -13.12
N GLU A 14 8.05 -12.28 -13.27
CA GLU A 14 8.92 -12.53 -14.44
C GLU A 14 9.24 -14.03 -14.61
N ASP A 15 9.39 -14.75 -13.51
CA ASP A 15 9.53 -16.21 -13.49
C ASP A 15 8.59 -16.84 -12.45
N ILE A 16 7.44 -17.29 -12.92
CA ILE A 16 6.42 -17.92 -12.07
C ILE A 16 6.83 -19.31 -11.52
N ARG A 17 7.93 -19.89 -12.02
CA ARG A 17 8.49 -21.15 -11.48
C ARG A 17 9.42 -20.89 -10.29
N ASN A 18 10.05 -19.72 -10.27
CA ASN A 18 10.99 -19.26 -9.24
C ASN A 18 10.56 -17.90 -8.67
N LEU A 19 9.36 -17.87 -8.10
CA LEU A 19 8.75 -16.63 -7.58
C LEU A 19 9.66 -15.95 -6.55
N LYS A 20 9.93 -14.66 -6.79
CA LYS A 20 10.52 -13.77 -5.79
C LYS A 20 9.43 -12.90 -5.19
N VAL A 21 9.33 -12.91 -3.87
CA VAL A 21 8.33 -12.13 -3.13
C VAL A 21 9.04 -11.35 -2.04
N THR A 22 8.80 -10.04 -2.00
CA THR A 22 9.19 -9.19 -0.86
C THR A 22 7.96 -9.00 0.02
N ASP A 23 8.08 -9.39 1.29
CA ASP A 23 7.04 -9.22 2.30
C ASP A 23 7.32 -7.96 3.12
N ILE A 24 6.41 -6.98 3.02
CA ILE A 24 6.55 -5.67 3.67
C ILE A 24 5.52 -5.57 4.79
N GLU A 25 6.00 -5.50 6.03
CA GLU A 25 5.17 -5.14 7.18
C GLU A 25 4.69 -3.69 7.03
N ALA A 26 3.38 -3.46 7.12
CA ALA A 26 2.75 -2.15 7.02
C ALA A 26 1.88 -1.87 8.25
N GLU A 27 0.57 -2.11 8.15
CA GLU A 27 -0.38 -1.90 9.24
C GLU A 27 -1.56 -2.86 9.07
N ARG A 28 -2.13 -3.34 10.17
CA ARG A 28 -3.22 -4.33 10.11
C ARG A 28 -4.49 -3.73 9.50
N PHE A 29 -5.28 -4.59 8.85
CA PHE A 29 -6.55 -4.25 8.20
C PHE A 29 -6.39 -3.40 6.93
N LEU A 30 -5.38 -3.73 6.12
CA LEU A 30 -5.26 -3.17 4.76
C LEU A 30 -6.49 -3.50 3.93
N HIS A 31 -7.01 -2.53 3.17
CA HIS A 31 -8.28 -2.66 2.47
C HIS A 31 -8.20 -2.32 0.98
N ASP A 32 -8.15 -1.02 0.66
CA ASP A 32 -8.16 -0.44 -0.68
C ASP A 32 -7.12 0.68 -0.78
N GLY A 33 -6.65 0.93 -2.00
CA GLY A 33 -5.53 1.82 -2.26
C GLY A 33 -5.26 2.01 -3.75
N GLY A 34 -4.39 2.95 -4.06
CA GLY A 34 -3.98 3.23 -5.43
C GLY A 34 -2.60 3.86 -5.49
N PHE A 35 -2.08 3.95 -6.71
CA PHE A 35 -0.80 4.59 -6.96
C PHE A 35 -0.94 6.11 -6.98
N ASP A 36 0.15 6.78 -6.58
CA ASP A 36 0.35 8.18 -6.91
C ASP A 36 0.41 8.38 -8.43
N SER A 37 0.36 9.63 -8.90
CA SER A 37 0.34 9.93 -10.34
C SER A 37 1.60 9.46 -11.09
N THR A 38 2.72 9.23 -10.39
CA THR A 38 3.95 8.72 -11.01
C THR A 38 4.01 7.19 -11.08
N GLY A 39 3.14 6.49 -10.37
CA GLY A 39 3.16 5.03 -10.27
C GLY A 39 4.24 4.47 -9.33
N ARG A 40 5.00 5.33 -8.64
CA ARG A 40 6.11 4.91 -7.78
C ARG A 40 5.66 4.57 -6.35
N TYR A 41 4.67 5.28 -5.83
CA TYR A 41 4.21 5.09 -4.47
C TYR A 41 2.82 4.47 -4.49
N PHE A 42 2.67 3.35 -3.78
CA PHE A 42 1.37 2.74 -3.53
C PHE A 42 0.84 3.20 -2.18
N LEU A 43 -0.31 3.87 -2.18
CA LEU A 43 -0.98 4.37 -0.99
C LEU A 43 -2.17 3.46 -0.69
N VAL A 44 -2.17 2.81 0.48
CA VAL A 44 -3.18 1.82 0.86
C VAL A 44 -3.74 2.10 2.25
N ALA A 45 -5.06 2.04 2.38
CA ALA A 45 -5.76 2.28 3.63
C ALA A 45 -5.70 1.07 4.57
N ALA A 46 -5.18 1.29 5.76
CA ALA A 46 -5.40 0.44 6.93
C ALA A 46 -6.66 0.93 7.66
N ASN A 47 -7.82 0.60 7.08
CA ASN A 47 -9.06 1.34 7.37
C ASN A 47 -9.49 1.26 8.84
N ALA A 48 -9.41 0.10 9.48
CA ALA A 48 -9.77 -0.06 10.89
C ALA A 48 -8.74 0.53 11.86
N ARG A 49 -7.67 1.14 11.33
CA ARG A 49 -6.60 1.83 12.07
C ARG A 49 -6.51 3.31 11.74
N ASP A 50 -7.45 3.85 10.96
CA ASP A 50 -7.52 5.26 10.59
C ASP A 50 -6.22 5.78 9.92
N ARG A 51 -5.53 4.92 9.18
CA ARG A 51 -4.20 5.19 8.59
C ARG A 51 -4.12 4.88 7.11
N ILE A 52 -3.21 5.56 6.41
CA ILE A 52 -2.73 5.20 5.06
C ILE A 52 -1.27 4.77 5.17
N ALA A 53 -0.94 3.58 4.65
CA ALA A 53 0.44 3.15 4.44
C ALA A 53 0.93 3.57 3.06
N VAL A 54 2.15 4.08 2.99
CA VAL A 54 2.81 4.48 1.74
C VAL A 54 3.97 3.54 1.46
N ILE A 55 3.92 2.81 0.34
CA ILE A 55 4.93 1.84 -0.08
C ILE A 55 5.69 2.41 -1.29
N ASP A 56 7.03 2.42 -1.25
CA ASP A 56 7.85 2.72 -2.43
C ASP A 56 8.02 1.44 -3.25
N THR A 57 7.44 1.39 -4.45
CA THR A 57 7.46 0.19 -5.29
C THR A 57 8.76 0.03 -6.08
N LYS A 58 9.62 1.04 -6.05
CA LYS A 58 10.97 0.92 -6.62
C LYS A 58 11.94 0.30 -5.64
N GLU A 59 11.80 0.63 -4.37
CA GLU A 59 12.71 0.21 -3.29
C GLU A 59 12.11 -0.92 -2.41
N ASP A 60 10.94 -1.42 -2.79
CA ASP A 60 10.19 -2.49 -2.12
C ASP A 60 10.10 -2.33 -0.58
N ARG A 61 9.75 -1.12 -0.11
CA ARG A 61 9.72 -0.83 1.33
C ARG A 61 8.60 0.11 1.75
N LEU A 62 8.17 -0.04 3.01
CA LEU A 62 7.33 0.95 3.69
C LEU A 62 8.09 2.27 3.83
N VAL A 63 7.47 3.36 3.39
CA VAL A 63 8.00 4.72 3.53
C VAL A 63 7.50 5.34 4.82
N THR A 64 6.19 5.30 5.04
CA THR A 64 5.56 5.93 6.20
C THR A 64 4.12 5.43 6.39
N LEU A 65 3.59 5.69 7.59
CA LEU A 65 2.18 5.59 7.94
C LEU A 65 1.65 7.00 8.21
N ILE A 66 0.54 7.36 7.56
CA ILE A 66 -0.10 8.67 7.69
C ILE A 66 -1.40 8.48 8.47
N GLU A 67 -1.58 9.21 9.56
CA GLU A 67 -2.85 9.26 10.28
C GLU A 67 -3.88 10.09 9.50
N THR A 68 -5.14 9.63 9.52
CA THR A 68 -6.24 10.23 8.77
C THR A 68 -7.48 10.37 9.64
N GLY A 69 -8.62 10.69 9.01
CA GLY A 69 -9.92 10.58 9.65
C GLY A 69 -10.35 9.12 9.85
N VAL A 70 -11.52 8.94 10.48
CA VAL A 70 -12.03 7.61 10.81
C VAL A 70 -12.33 6.80 9.55
N LYS A 71 -11.83 5.57 9.50
CA LYS A 71 -12.10 4.53 8.51
C LYS A 71 -11.93 5.00 7.06
N PRO A 72 -10.70 5.39 6.65
CA PRO A 72 -10.44 5.83 5.29
C PRO A 72 -10.80 4.74 4.28
N HIS A 73 -11.46 5.14 3.20
CA HIS A 73 -11.91 4.24 2.14
C HIS A 73 -11.74 4.90 0.76
N PRO A 74 -10.50 5.07 0.29
CA PRO A 74 -10.19 5.92 -0.86
C PRO A 74 -10.60 5.32 -2.23
N GLY A 75 -10.98 4.05 -2.30
CA GLY A 75 -10.99 3.31 -3.57
C GLY A 75 -9.58 3.23 -4.12
N ARG A 76 -9.33 3.86 -5.27
CA ARG A 76 -7.97 4.05 -5.82
C ARG A 76 -7.37 5.42 -5.49
N GLY A 77 -8.09 6.27 -4.75
CA GLY A 77 -7.71 7.65 -4.48
C GLY A 77 -7.95 8.59 -5.67
N ALA A 78 -7.51 9.85 -5.51
CA ALA A 78 -7.59 10.89 -6.53
C ALA A 78 -6.29 11.71 -6.52
N ASN A 79 -5.56 11.69 -7.64
CA ASN A 79 -4.32 12.44 -7.80
C ASN A 79 -4.59 13.74 -8.54
N PHE A 80 -4.14 14.88 -7.98
CA PHE A 80 -4.19 16.19 -8.61
C PHE A 80 -3.09 17.09 -8.03
N VAL A 81 -2.67 18.10 -8.79
CA VAL A 81 -1.77 19.14 -8.29
C VAL A 81 -2.62 20.19 -7.60
N HIS A 82 -2.42 20.39 -6.31
CA HIS A 82 -3.07 21.47 -5.57
C HIS A 82 -2.43 22.83 -5.97
N PRO A 83 -3.21 23.90 -6.16
CA PRO A 83 -2.68 25.24 -6.44
C PRO A 83 -1.82 25.81 -5.31
#